data_AF-A0A7S2S492-F1
#
_entry.id   AF-A0A7S2S492-F1
#
_cell.length_a   1.000
_cell.length_b   1.000
_cell.length_c   1.000
_cell.angle_alpha   90.00
_cell.angle_beta   90.00
_cell.angle_gamma   90.00
#
_symmetry.space_group_name_H-M   'P 1'
#
loop_
_entity.id
_entity.type
_entity.pdbx_description
1 polymer ?
#
loop_
_entity_poly.entity_id
_entity_poly.type
_entity_poly.pdbx_seq_one_letter_code
_entity_poly.pdbx_strand_id
1 'polypeptide(L)'
;VIYMVDPIDEYAVQQLKEYDGKSLVNVTKEGLELPEDEEEKKKFEELKAEYEGLCKVMKDILDKKVEKVVVSNRLVTSPCCIVTSQYGWSANMERIMKAQAL
;
A
#
# COMPACT_ATOMS: atom_id res chain seq x y z
N VAL A 1 9.48 -10.97 3.29
CA VAL A 1 8.46 -10.75 2.24
C VAL A 1 8.22 -12.09 1.57
N ILE A 2 6.95 -12.50 1.42
CA ILE A 2 6.57 -13.73 0.70
C ILE A 2 6.13 -13.30 -0.70
N TYR A 3 6.68 -13.93 -1.74
CA TYR A 3 6.28 -13.66 -3.11
C TYR A 3 5.20 -14.64 -3.55
N MET A 4 4.08 -14.09 -3.99
CA MET A 4 2.93 -14.83 -4.53
C MET A 4 2.88 -14.55 -6.01
N VAL A 5 3.19 -15.57 -6.81
CA VAL A 5 3.48 -15.43 -8.24
C VAL A 5 2.41 -16.08 -9.10
N ASP A 6 1.64 -17.00 -8.53
CA ASP A 6 0.57 -17.69 -9.23
C ASP A 6 -0.76 -16.95 -9.05
N PRO A 7 -1.63 -16.89 -10.07
CA PRO A 7 -2.93 -16.22 -9.96
C PRO A 7 -3.80 -16.76 -8.80
N ILE A 8 -3.66 -18.04 -8.47
CA ILE A 8 -4.42 -18.67 -7.39
C ILE A 8 -4.01 -18.16 -6.00
N ASP A 9 -2.77 -17.68 -5.83
CA ASP A 9 -2.26 -17.19 -4.56
C ASP A 9 -3.09 -16.02 -4.05
N GLU A 10 -3.51 -15.12 -4.96
CA GLU A 10 -4.24 -13.91 -4.60
C GLU A 10 -5.66 -14.21 -4.09
N TYR A 11 -6.25 -15.34 -4.50
CA TYR A 11 -7.49 -15.85 -3.91
C TYR A 11 -7.22 -16.57 -2.59
N ALA A 12 -6.14 -17.35 -2.51
CA ALA A 12 -5.78 -18.12 -1.33
C ALA A 12 -5.58 -17.21 -0.11
N VAL A 13 -4.84 -16.12 -0.25
CA VAL A 13 -4.53 -15.22 0.88
C VAL A 13 -5.66 -14.26 1.26
N GLN A 14 -6.67 -14.12 0.40
CA GLN A 14 -7.91 -13.45 0.81
C GLN A 14 -8.70 -14.30 1.81
N GLN A 15 -8.60 -15.63 1.70
CA GLN A 15 -9.25 -16.57 2.62
C GLN A 15 -8.37 -16.90 3.83
N LEU A 16 -7.07 -17.08 3.60
CA LEU A 16 -6.09 -17.33 4.66
C LEU A 16 -5.66 -16.01 5.31
N LYS A 17 -6.42 -15.57 6.31
CA LYS A 17 -6.14 -14.31 7.03
C LYS A 17 -5.01 -14.44 8.05
N GLU A 18 -4.88 -15.61 8.67
CA GLU A 18 -3.93 -15.87 9.73
C GLU A 18 -3.23 -17.21 9.54
N TYR A 19 -1.96 -17.26 9.94
CA TYR A 19 -1.15 -18.47 10.01
C TYR A 19 -0.33 -18.44 11.29
N ASP A 20 -0.45 -19.48 12.11
CA ASP A 20 0.28 -19.59 13.39
C ASP A 20 0.10 -18.35 14.30
N GLY A 21 -1.14 -17.86 14.40
CA GLY A 21 -1.50 -16.67 15.19
C GLY A 21 -0.98 -15.34 14.63
N LYS A 22 -0.40 -15.33 13.42
CA LYS A 22 0.09 -14.12 12.75
C LYS A 22 -0.79 -13.79 11.55
N SER A 23 -1.21 -12.53 11.44
CA SER A 23 -1.96 -12.04 10.28
C SER A 23 -1.06 -11.86 9.06
N LEU A 24 -1.58 -12.18 7.88
CA LEU A 24 -0.90 -11.91 6.62
C LEU A 24 -1.19 -10.48 6.18
N VAL A 25 -0.12 -9.70 5.91
CA VAL A 25 -0.22 -8.30 5.50
C VAL A 25 0.29 -8.15 4.07
N ASN A 26 -0.56 -7.60 3.19
CA ASN A 26 -0.17 -7.32 1.82
C ASN A 26 0.53 -5.95 1.73
N VAL A 27 1.82 -5.96 1.37
CA VAL A 27 2.67 -4.75 1.29
C VAL A 27 2.27 -3.77 0.19
N THR A 28 1.44 -4.17 -0.78
CA THR A 28 0.94 -3.28 -1.85
C THR A 28 -0.31 -2.51 -1.44
N LYS A 29 -0.91 -2.86 -0.30
CA LYS A 29 -2.07 -2.16 0.25
C LYS A 29 -1.66 -1.01 1.17
N GLU A 30 -2.54 -0.05 1.34
CA GLU A 30 -2.41 0.96 2.38
C GLU A 30 -2.46 0.33 3.78
N GLY A 31 -2.03 1.08 4.81
CA GLY A 31 -2.04 0.59 6.19
C GLY A 31 -0.93 -0.41 6.51
N LEU A 32 0.14 -0.45 5.71
CA LEU A 32 1.35 -1.20 6.06
C LEU A 32 2.02 -0.51 7.25
N GLU A 33 1.90 -1.12 8.42
CA GLU A 33 2.63 -0.74 9.62
C GLU A 33 3.88 -1.59 9.71
N LEU A 34 5.04 -0.94 9.63
CA LEU A 34 6.33 -1.58 9.87
C LEU A 34 6.72 -1.36 11.34
N PRO A 35 7.45 -2.31 11.95
CA PRO A 35 8.08 -2.06 13.23
C PRO A 35 9.05 -0.88 13.10
N GLU A 36 8.82 0.18 13.86
CA GLU A 36 9.62 1.41 13.87
C GLU A 36 9.92 1.80 15.32
N ASP A 37 11.09 2.40 15.53
CA ASP A 37 11.43 2.97 16.82
C ASP A 37 10.78 4.35 17.05
N GLU A 38 10.90 4.88 18.26
CA GLU A 38 10.30 6.19 18.59
C GLU A 38 10.94 7.37 17.84
N GLU A 39 12.20 7.25 17.43
CA GLU A 39 12.92 8.31 16.72
C GLU A 39 12.48 8.37 15.26
N GLU A 40 12.36 7.22 14.60
CA GLU A 40 11.83 7.04 13.25
C GLU A 40 10.40 7.56 13.15
N LYS A 41 9.54 7.22 14.12
CA LYS A 41 8.16 7.73 14.17
C LYS A 41 8.10 9.25 14.27
N LYS A 42 8.95 9.88 15.09
CA LYS A 42 9.01 11.34 15.22
C LYS A 42 9.45 11.99 13.91
N LYS A 43 10.54 11.49 13.30
CA LYS A 43 11.00 11.97 11.99
C LYS A 43 9.92 11.82 10.92
N PHE A 44 9.17 10.72 10.94
CA PHE A 44 8.09 10.51 9.97
C PHE A 44 6.94 11.51 10.13
N GLU A 45 6.53 11.83 11.37
CA GLU A 45 5.52 12.86 11.63
C GLU A 45 6.00 14.27 11.23
N GLU A 46 7.28 14.60 11.46
CA GLU A 46 7.89 15.85 10.98
C GLU A 46 7.86 15.94 9.46
N LEU A 47 8.27 14.88 8.76
CA LEU A 47 8.22 14.81 7.29
C LEU A 47 6.78 14.89 6.77
N LYS A 48 5.80 14.27 7.43
CA LYS A 48 4.39 14.41 7.04
C LYS A 48 3.93 15.86 7.10
N ALA A 49 4.29 16.59 8.15
CA ALA A 49 3.93 17.99 8.31
C ALA A 49 4.66 18.87 7.27
N GLU A 50 5.95 18.64 7.05
CA GLU A 50 6.76 19.39 6.08
C GLU A 50 6.24 19.22 4.65
N TYR A 51 5.91 18.00 4.25
CA TYR A 51 5.46 17.68 2.89
C TYR A 51 3.94 17.74 2.69
N GLU A 52 3.15 18.11 3.71
CA GLU A 52 1.69 18.21 3.61
C GLU A 52 1.26 19.14 2.46
N GLY A 53 1.95 20.28 2.31
CA GLY A 53 1.70 21.23 1.23
C GLY A 53 1.96 20.62 -0.16
N LEU A 54 3.04 19.86 -0.31
CA LEU A 54 3.35 19.16 -1.56
C LEU A 54 2.30 18.09 -1.87
N CYS A 55 1.90 17.30 -0.87
CA CYS A 55 0.87 16.28 -1.03
C CYS A 55 -0.47 16.88 -1.52
N LYS A 56 -0.86 18.04 -1.01
CA LYS A 56 -2.07 18.76 -1.46
C LYS A 56 -1.94 19.19 -2.92
N VAL A 57 -0.85 19.84 -3.29
CA VAL A 57 -0.60 20.27 -4.68
C VAL A 57 -0.62 19.06 -5.64
N MET A 58 0.02 17.96 -5.26
CA MET A 58 0.02 16.73 -6.08
C MET A 58 -1.37 16.12 -6.18
N LYS A 59 -2.16 16.12 -5.09
CA LYS A 59 -3.55 15.65 -5.11
C LYS A 59 -4.42 16.52 -6.04
N ASP A 60 -4.23 17.83 -6.05
CA ASP A 60 -4.98 18.74 -6.94
C ASP A 60 -4.60 18.53 -8.41
N ILE A 61 -3.32 18.32 -8.72
CA ILE A 61 -2.85 18.01 -10.08
C ILE A 61 -3.40 16.67 -10.57
N LEU A 62 -3.44 15.67 -9.70
CA LEU A 62 -3.89 14.33 -10.03
C LEU A 62 -5.41 14.16 -9.92
N ASP A 63 -6.11 15.08 -9.26
CA ASP A 63 -7.57 15.19 -9.12
C ASP A 63 -8.28 13.83 -9.01
N LYS A 64 -8.98 13.41 -10.07
CA LYS A 64 -9.77 12.16 -10.12
C LYS A 64 -8.95 10.89 -10.34
N LYS A 65 -7.63 11.00 -10.55
CA LYS A 65 -6.76 9.85 -10.83
C LYS A 65 -6.29 9.11 -9.58
N VAL A 66 -6.23 9.80 -8.44
CA VAL A 66 -5.80 9.22 -7.16
C VAL A 66 -6.78 9.60 -6.07
N GLU A 67 -6.97 8.76 -5.07
CA GLU A 67 -7.87 9.07 -3.96
C GLU A 67 -7.24 10.08 -2.99
N LYS A 68 -5.98 9.84 -2.62
CA LYS A 68 -5.18 10.70 -1.72
C LYS A 68 -3.69 10.61 -2.06
N VAL A 69 -2.92 11.62 -1.64
CA VAL A 69 -1.45 11.63 -1.71
C VAL A 69 -0.93 11.82 -0.29
N VAL A 70 -0.02 10.94 0.14
CA VAL A 70 0.53 10.92 1.50
C VAL A 70 2.02 10.57 1.47
N VAL A 71 2.77 11.01 2.48
CA VAL A 71 4.17 10.60 2.68
C VAL A 71 4.21 9.14 3.11
N SER A 72 5.19 8.39 2.63
CA SER A 72 5.37 6.97 2.95
C SER A 72 6.76 6.68 3.50
N ASN A 73 6.78 5.86 4.56
CA ASN A 73 7.97 5.28 5.19
C ASN A 73 8.42 3.95 4.55
N ARG A 74 7.66 3.39 3.59
CA ARG A 74 7.96 2.08 2.98
C ARG A 74 8.97 2.14 1.83
N LEU A 75 9.33 3.33 1.36
CA LEU A 75 10.14 3.54 0.16
C LEU A 75 11.56 3.97 0.55
N VAL A 76 12.55 3.44 -0.17
CA VAL A 76 13.97 3.76 0.05
C VAL A 76 14.56 4.47 -1.17
N THR A 77 14.52 3.83 -2.34
CA THR A 77 15.11 4.34 -3.58
C THR A 77 14.09 4.88 -4.58
N SER A 78 12.84 4.40 -4.50
CA SER A 78 11.76 4.84 -5.40
C SER A 78 11.16 6.15 -4.92
N PRO A 79 10.90 7.12 -5.81
CA PRO A 79 10.40 8.44 -5.44
C PRO A 79 8.91 8.43 -5.00
N CYS A 80 8.11 7.51 -5.54
CA CYS A 80 6.70 7.34 -5.18
C CYS A 80 6.21 5.93 -5.53
N CYS A 81 5.04 5.55 -5.01
CA CYS A 81 4.38 4.28 -5.28
C CYS A 81 2.85 4.45 -5.23
N ILE A 82 2.13 3.75 -6.09
CA ILE A 82 0.66 3.64 -6.03
C ILE A 82 0.29 2.45 -5.17
N VAL A 83 -0.53 2.68 -4.15
CA VAL A 83 -1.03 1.65 -3.24
C VAL A 83 -2.54 1.48 -3.43
N THR A 84 -3.02 0.26 -3.23
CA THR A 84 -4.46 -0.02 -3.25
C THR A 84 -5.07 0.13 -1.85
N SER A 85 -6.39 0.31 -1.77
CA SER A 85 -7.08 0.37 -0.48
C SER A 85 -6.95 -0.93 0.31
N GLN A 86 -7.15 -0.86 1.63
CA GLN A 86 -6.96 -2.00 2.53
C GLN A 86 -7.93 -3.16 2.20
N TYR A 87 -9.17 -2.84 1.87
CA TYR A 87 -10.23 -3.82 1.61
C TYR A 87 -10.52 -4.04 0.11
N GLY A 88 -9.93 -3.23 -0.76
CA GLY A 88 -10.12 -3.33 -2.21
C GLY A 88 -9.29 -4.45 -2.85
N TRP A 89 -9.45 -4.57 -4.17
CA TRP A 89 -8.61 -5.42 -5.02
C TRP A 89 -7.19 -4.85 -5.07
N SER A 90 -6.20 -5.73 -4.99
CA SER A 90 -4.83 -5.38 -5.35
C SER A 90 -4.74 -5.17 -6.87
N ALA A 91 -3.68 -4.50 -7.33
CA ALA A 91 -3.43 -4.35 -8.76
C ALA A 91 -3.26 -5.71 -9.46
N ASN A 92 -2.71 -6.71 -8.75
CA ASN A 92 -2.61 -8.07 -9.27
C ASN A 92 -3.98 -8.75 -9.39
N MET A 93 -4.85 -8.60 -8.38
CA MET A 93 -6.21 -9.13 -8.44
C MET A 93 -7.03 -8.46 -9.55
N GLU A 94 -6.91 -7.15 -9.73
CA GLU A 94 -7.57 -6.44 -10.83
C GLU A 94 -7.11 -6.98 -12.20
N ARG A 95 -5.82 -7.24 -12.37
CA ARG A 95 -5.28 -7.86 -13.60
C ARG A 95 -5.86 -9.25 -13.85
N ILE A 96 -5.97 -10.08 -12.82
CA ILE A 96 -6.53 -11.45 -12.92
C ILE A 96 -8.02 -11.37 -13.29
N MET A 97 -8.80 -10.54 -12.59
CA MET A 97 -10.23 -10.35 -12.86
C MET A 97 -10.48 -9.82 -14.28
N LYS A 98 -9.66 -8.86 -14.73
CA LYS A 98 -9.73 -8.32 -16.09
C LYS A 98 -9.41 -9.34 -17.18
N ALA A 99 -8.63 -10.38 -16.88
CA ALA A 99 -8.28 -11.41 -17.85
C ALA A 99 -9.27 -12.59 -17.86
N GLN A 100 -9.96 -12.83 -16.74
CA GLN A 100 -10.86 -13.97 -16.58
C GLN A 100 -12.34 -13.63 -16.76
N ALA A 101 -12.77 -12.43 -16.36
CA ALA A 101 -14.19 -12.11 -16.19
C ALA A 101 -14.65 -10.82 -16.91
N LEU A 102 -13.72 -10.02 -17.42
CA LEU A 102 -13.99 -8.85 -18.26
C LEU A 102 -13.41 -9.08 -19.66
#